data_AF-A0A1C6AIC5-F1
#
_entry.id   AF-A0A1C6AIC5-F1
#
_cell.length_a   1.000
_cell.length_b   1.000
_cell.length_c   1.000
_cell.angle_alpha   90.00
_cell.angle_beta   90.00
_cell.angle_gamma   90.00
#
_symmetry.space_group_name_H-M   'P 1'
#
loop_
_entity.id
_entity.type
_entity.pdbx_description
1 polymer ?
#
loop_
_entity_poly.entity_id
_entity_poly.type
_entity_poly.pdbx_seq_one_letter_code
_entity_poly.pdbx_strand_id
1 'polypeptide(L)' 'MPYNAKDNLKEAIDELCCCETHLNSAYIQAEGTHNRTEIHAALKAVGSALDSAQYTLLHFKD' A
#
# COMPACT_ATOMS: atom_id res chain seq x y z
N MET A 1 0.79 -25.21 -0.24
CA MET A 1 -0.28 -25.12 0.78
C MET A 1 -1.45 -24.40 0.15
N PRO A 2 -2.72 -24.73 0.45
CA PRO A 2 -3.82 -23.93 -0.04
C PRO A 2 -3.76 -22.58 0.68
N TYR A 3 -3.28 -21.55 -0.01
CA TYR A 3 -3.31 -20.19 0.49
C TYR A 3 -4.79 -19.85 0.71
N ASN A 4 -5.20 -19.73 1.97
CA ASN A 4 -6.53 -19.24 2.26
C ASN A 4 -6.56 -17.73 1.99
N ALA A 5 -7.74 -17.21 1.66
CA ALA A 5 -7.88 -15.81 1.24
C ALA A 5 -7.40 -14.80 2.30
N LYS A 6 -7.38 -15.18 3.59
CA LYS A 6 -6.86 -14.37 4.69
C LYS A 6 -5.34 -14.22 4.64
N ASP A 7 -4.61 -15.28 4.30
CA ASP A 7 -3.16 -15.24 4.16
C ASP A 7 -2.74 -14.45 2.91
N ASN A 8 -3.45 -14.60 1.78
CA ASN A 8 -3.24 -13.74 0.61
C ASN A 8 -3.48 -12.25 0.93
N LEU A 9 -4.48 -11.95 1.77
CA LEU A 9 -4.75 -10.58 2.19
C LEU A 9 -3.62 -10.00 3.05
N LYS A 10 -2.98 -10.81 3.90
CA LYS A 10 -1.79 -10.38 4.67
C LYS A 10 -0.61 -10.09 3.74
N GLU A 11 -0.34 -10.97 2.77
CA GLU A 11 0.72 -10.76 1.79
C GLU A 11 0.49 -9.47 0.98
N ALA A 12 -0.75 -9.21 0.56
CA ALA A 12 -1.10 -7.97 -0.12
C ALA A 12 -0.88 -6.71 0.76
N ILE A 13 -1.16 -6.80 2.07
CA ILE A 13 -0.88 -5.71 3.01
C ILE A 13 0.63 -5.46 3.12
N ASP A 14 1.44 -6.51 3.21
CA ASP A 14 2.90 -6.40 3.28
C ASP A 14 3.47 -5.78 1.99
N GLU A 15 2.96 -6.18 0.82
CA GLU A 15 3.33 -5.57 -0.46
C GLU A 15 2.94 -4.08 -0.54
N LEU A 16 1.75 -3.71 -0.07
CA LEU A 16 1.31 -2.31 -0.02
C LEU A 16 2.21 -1.46 0.89
N CYS A 17 2.64 -1.99 2.05
CA CYS A 17 3.60 -1.32 2.92
C CYS A 17 4.96 -1.09 2.23
N CYS A 18 5.40 -2.06 1.42
CA CYS A 18 6.61 -1.92 0.63
C CYS A 18 6.45 -0.84 -0.46
N CYS A 19 5.32 -0.81 -1.16
CA CYS A 19 4.99 0.23 -2.13
C CYS A 19 5.02 1.62 -1.49
N GLU A 20 4.41 1.78 -0.31
CA GLU A 20 4.42 3.05 0.43
C GLU A 20 5.86 3.49 0.76
N THR A 21 6.70 2.56 1.23
CA THR A 21 8.12 2.83 1.54
C THR A 21 8.89 3.28 0.31
N HIS A 22 8.73 2.60 -0.82
CA HIS A 22 9.38 2.95 -2.08
C HIS A 22 8.91 4.31 -2.61
N LEU A 23 7.61 4.58 -2.56
CA LEU A 23 7.04 5.86 -3.00
C LEU A 23 7.47 7.02 -2.11
N ASN A 24 7.54 6.83 -0.79
CA ASN A 24 8.07 7.84 0.12
C ASN A 24 9.54 8.15 -0.17
N SER A 25 10.35 7.12 -0.43
CA SER A 25 11.74 7.28 -0.83
C SER A 25 11.87 8.05 -2.15
N ALA A 26 11.05 7.71 -3.14
CA ALA A 26 10.99 8.40 -4.42
C ALA A 26 10.54 9.86 -4.25
N TYR A 27 9.56 10.14 -3.37
CA TYR A 27 9.08 11.50 -3.10
C TYR A 27 10.17 12.40 -2.54
N ILE A 28 10.96 11.88 -1.59
CA ILE A 28 12.09 12.59 -0.98
C ILE A 28 13.16 12.93 -2.03
N GLN A 29 13.45 11.99 -2.93
CA GLN A 29 14.46 12.13 -3.98
C GLN A 29 13.96 12.88 -5.22
N ALA A 30 12.64 13.05 -5.37
CA ALA A 30 12.07 13.65 -6.56
C ALA A 30 12.49 15.12 -6.70
N GLU A 31 13.11 15.40 -7.83
CA GLU A 31 13.33 16.75 -8.34
C GLU A 31 12.11 17.19 -9.16
N GLY A 32 11.73 18.46 -9.02
CA GLY A 32 10.57 19.03 -9.72
C GLY A 32 9.22 18.78 -9.02
N THR A 33 8.33 19.76 -9.14
CA THR A 33 7.02 19.79 -8.47
C THR A 33 6.03 18.79 -9.09
N HIS A 34 6.12 18.54 -10.39
CA HIS A 34 5.25 17.59 -11.10
C HIS A 34 5.46 16.15 -10.59
N ASN A 35 6.70 15.66 -10.58
CA ASN A 35 7.04 14.32 -10.07
C ASN A 35 6.59 14.13 -8.62
N ARG A 36 6.82 15.12 -7.75
CA ARG A 36 6.32 15.08 -6.37
C ARG A 36 4.80 14.99 -6.29
N THR A 37 4.08 15.70 -7.15
CA THR A 37 2.60 15.67 -7.17
C THR A 37 2.09 14.29 -7.57
N GLU A 38 2.67 13.68 -8.60
CA GLU A 38 2.29 12.33 -9.04
C GLU A 38 2.61 11.26 -8.00
N ILE A 39 3.82 11.32 -7.40
CA ILE A 39 4.21 10.40 -6.34
C ILE A 39 3.32 10.57 -5.10
N HIS A 40 2.96 11.81 -4.75
CA HIS A 40 2.03 12.07 -3.65
C HIS A 40 0.62 11.52 -3.93
N ALA A 41 0.14 11.61 -5.17
CA ALA A 41 -1.13 11.00 -5.56
C ALA A 41 -1.07 9.46 -5.44
N ALA A 42 0.05 8.84 -5.86
CA ALA A 42 0.27 7.41 -5.69
C ALA A 42 0.32 7.00 -4.20
N LEU A 43 1.00 7.77 -3.35
CA LEU A 43 1.04 7.55 -1.89
C LEU A 43 -0.36 7.57 -1.28
N LYS A 44 -1.22 8.52 -1.67
CA LYS A 44 -2.62 8.56 -1.20
C LYS A 44 -3.41 7.32 -1.61
N ALA A 45 -3.23 6.85 -2.85
CA ALA A 45 -3.91 5.66 -3.33
C ALA A 45 -3.46 4.41 -2.56
N VAL A 46 -2.15 4.25 -2.35
CA VAL A 46 -1.59 3.14 -1.58
C VAL A 46 -2.06 3.19 -0.13
N GLY A 47 -2.01 4.35 0.53
CA GLY A 47 -2.52 4.49 1.90
C GLY A 47 -4.00 4.13 2.02
N SER A 48 -4.83 4.57 1.08
CA SER A 48 -6.27 4.22 1.07
C SER A 48 -6.49 2.71 0.87
N ALA A 49 -5.69 2.07 0.01
CA ALA A 49 -5.74 0.63 -0.20
C ALA A 49 -5.30 -0.13 1.06
N LEU A 50 -4.26 0.35 1.75
CA LEU A 50 -3.75 -0.23 2.99
C LEU A 50 -4.82 -0.17 4.10
N ASP A 51 -5.44 0.99 4.30
CA ASP A 51 -6.54 1.18 5.26
C ASP A 51 -7.69 0.19 4.97
N SER A 52 -8.10 0.09 3.70
CA SER A 52 -9.16 -0.82 3.28
C SER A 52 -8.80 -2.29 3.50
N ALA A 53 -7.55 -2.68 3.18
CA ALA A 53 -7.08 -4.05 3.34
C ALA A 53 -6.96 -4.43 4.84
N GLN A 54 -6.42 -3.54 5.67
CA GLN A 54 -6.33 -3.73 7.11
C GLN A 54 -7.73 -3.83 7.76
N TYR A 55 -8.65 -2.95 7.37
CA TYR A 55 -10.05 -3.02 7.81
C TYR A 55 -10.67 -4.37 7.43
N THR A 56 -10.45 -4.82 6.19
CA THR A 56 -10.97 -6.10 5.70
C THR A 56 -10.37 -7.27 6.48
N LEU A 57 -9.07 -7.26 6.77
CA LEU A 57 -8.40 -8.31 7.54
C LEU A 57 -8.95 -8.40 8.97
N LEU A 58 -9.19 -7.25 9.61
CA LEU A 58 -9.77 -7.19 10.96
C LEU A 58 -11.18 -7.80 11.02
N HIS A 59 -11.96 -7.65 9.94
CA HIS A 59 -13.34 -8.15 9.85
C HIS A 59 -13.46 -9.45 9.05
N PHE A 60 -12.33 -10.07 8.70
CA PHE A 60 -12.31 -11.30 7.92
C PHE A 60 -12.88 -12.44 8.77
N LYS A 61 -14.05 -12.95 8.38
CA LYS A 61 -14.66 -14.13 9.03
C LYS A 61 -14.07 -15.40 8.42
N ASP A 62 -13.68 -16.33 9.28
CA ASP A 62 -13.13 -17.63 8.89
C ASP A 62 -14.18 -18.53 8.21
#